data_AF-A0A2W5B437-F1
#
_entry.id   AF-A0A2W5B437-F1
#
_cell.length_a   1.000
_cell.length_b   1.000
_cell.length_c   1.000
_cell.angle_alpha   90.00
_cell.angle_beta   90.00
_cell.angle_gamma   90.00
#
_symmetry.space_group_name_H-M   'P 1'
#
loop_
_entity.id
_entity.type
_entity.pdbx_description
1 polymer ?
#
loop_
_entity_poly.entity_id
_entity_poly.type
_entity_poly.pdbx_seq_one_letter_code
_entity_poly.pdbx_strand_id
1 'polypeptide(L)'
;MLAALAVGGGALSGCSTYGRGEPLVTQEITDVPDADIDLDRASEENRLRLIDPRFDHMVAVFDDTTGMESARLLFQESNTLIIAADSDAASLRAASLSVAQRVPMVTYSDDIRTDIAELATDLGVRQIVVVGNVPWASHSGEWEVVQDPGNTKALGEYTAFRFTSKVVKDPSRMVDNIAHLDANAHTELKAAWEPLEQHLSKEKMPAIPAQARRDAQMAPVMVATANSPLANVANANAYGATVMVMPDPDPSATKVGAAMTAGLAKGPIVALGPEFGSVTDFTHKIARGWKE
;
A
#
# COMPACT_ATOMS: atom_id res chain seq x y z
N MET A 1 44.90 39.64 -36.48
CA MET A 1 45.63 38.42 -36.91
C MET A 1 45.09 37.27 -36.09
N LEU A 2 44.83 36.15 -36.76
CA LEU A 2 43.91 35.07 -36.40
C LEU A 2 44.22 34.31 -35.09
N ALA A 3 43.13 33.72 -34.58
CA ALA A 3 43.00 32.77 -33.49
C ALA A 3 43.72 31.43 -33.74
N ALA A 4 44.03 30.72 -32.64
CA ALA A 4 44.49 29.34 -32.61
C ALA A 4 43.60 28.47 -31.69
N LEU A 5 43.40 27.23 -32.14
CA LEU A 5 42.44 26.21 -31.73
C LEU A 5 42.72 25.53 -30.37
N ALA A 6 41.65 25.00 -29.75
CA ALA A 6 41.63 23.67 -29.12
C ALA A 6 40.17 23.15 -29.13
N VAL A 7 39.83 22.26 -30.08
CA VAL A 7 39.65 20.79 -29.93
C VAL A 7 38.41 20.41 -29.12
N GLY A 8 37.45 19.81 -29.82
CA GLY A 8 36.26 19.19 -29.25
C GLY A 8 36.47 17.77 -28.76
N GLY A 9 35.45 17.25 -28.09
CA GLY A 9 35.29 15.85 -27.74
C GLY A 9 33.82 15.63 -27.36
N GLY A 10 33.12 14.85 -28.18
CA GLY A 10 31.66 14.72 -28.17
C GLY A 10 31.11 14.06 -26.91
N ALA A 11 30.00 14.63 -26.41
CA ALA A 11 29.14 13.95 -25.48
C ALA A 11 28.30 12.92 -26.24
N LEU A 12 28.45 11.67 -25.81
CA LEU A 12 27.69 10.51 -26.27
C LEU A 12 26.21 10.68 -25.93
N SER A 13 25.40 10.49 -26.96
CA SER A 13 24.02 10.02 -27.01
C SER A 13 23.36 9.64 -25.67
N GLY A 14 22.62 10.58 -25.08
CA GLY A 14 21.47 10.25 -24.23
C GLY A 14 20.24 10.11 -25.13
N CYS A 15 19.61 8.94 -25.14
CA CYS A 15 18.28 8.79 -25.72
C CYS A 15 17.32 9.66 -24.91
N SER A 16 17.05 10.84 -25.45
CA SER A 16 16.06 11.74 -24.93
C SER A 16 14.68 11.16 -25.20
N THR A 17 13.95 10.87 -24.13
CA THR A 17 12.49 10.76 -24.10
C THR A 17 11.87 12.11 -24.45
N TYR A 18 12.10 12.61 -25.67
CA TYR A 18 11.41 13.77 -26.21
C TYR A 18 10.01 13.35 -26.62
N GLY A 19 9.00 13.69 -25.82
CA GLY A 19 7.61 13.70 -26.28
C GLY A 19 6.52 13.47 -25.22
N ARG A 20 6.86 12.91 -24.06
CA ARG A 20 5.95 12.86 -22.90
C ARG A 20 6.64 13.59 -21.75
N GLY A 21 6.01 14.65 -21.23
CA GLY A 21 6.49 15.30 -20.01
C GLY A 21 6.53 14.32 -18.83
N GLU A 22 6.90 14.82 -17.64
CA GLU A 22 6.84 14.02 -16.41
C GLU A 22 5.44 13.42 -16.20
N PRO A 23 5.30 12.15 -15.75
CA PRO A 23 4.00 11.50 -15.57
C PRO A 23 3.05 12.35 -14.72
N LEU A 24 1.80 12.51 -15.19
CA LEU A 24 0.78 13.26 -14.46
C LEU A 24 0.15 12.41 -13.35
N VAL A 25 -0.18 11.15 -13.64
CA VAL A 25 -0.89 10.28 -12.69
C VAL A 25 0.08 9.56 -11.76
N THR A 26 0.44 10.25 -10.68
CA THR A 26 1.33 9.78 -9.62
C THR A 26 0.67 9.91 -8.23
N GLN A 27 1.32 9.43 -7.16
CA GLN A 27 0.80 9.61 -5.79
C GLN A 27 0.68 11.09 -5.42
N GLU A 28 1.53 11.94 -5.99
CA GLU A 28 1.59 13.38 -5.73
C GLU A 28 0.62 14.19 -6.60
N ILE A 29 -0.27 13.54 -7.37
CA ILE A 29 -1.24 14.26 -8.23
C ILE A 29 -2.15 15.21 -7.43
N THR A 30 -2.35 14.96 -6.14
CA THR A 30 -3.08 15.85 -5.23
C THR A 30 -2.42 17.21 -5.02
N ASP A 31 -1.12 17.32 -5.30
CA ASP A 31 -0.37 18.58 -5.21
C ASP A 31 -0.37 19.34 -6.55
N VAL A 32 -0.90 18.75 -7.62
CA VAL A 32 -1.01 19.37 -8.94
C VAL A 32 -2.23 20.31 -8.96
N PRO A 33 -2.07 21.60 -9.33
CA PRO A 33 -3.20 22.52 -9.45
C PRO A 33 -4.22 22.05 -10.48
N ASP A 34 -5.52 22.22 -10.20
CA ASP A 34 -6.60 21.82 -11.12
C ASP A 34 -6.45 22.38 -12.54
N ALA A 35 -5.88 23.58 -12.69
CA ALA A 35 -5.65 24.21 -13.99
C ALA A 35 -4.66 23.42 -14.87
N ASP A 36 -3.75 22.67 -14.24
CA ASP A 36 -2.68 21.90 -14.90
C ASP A 36 -3.06 20.43 -15.11
N ILE A 37 -4.21 19.99 -14.56
CA ILE A 37 -4.73 18.62 -14.75
C ILE A 37 -5.40 18.49 -16.12
N ASP A 38 -4.80 17.68 -16.99
CA ASP A 38 -5.36 17.26 -18.27
C ASP A 38 -5.97 15.84 -18.14
N LEU A 39 -7.30 15.75 -18.26
CA LEU A 39 -8.03 14.49 -18.08
C LEU A 39 -7.86 13.51 -19.25
N ASP A 40 -7.65 14.01 -20.47
CA ASP A 40 -7.43 13.15 -21.64
C ASP A 40 -6.05 12.51 -21.53
N ARG A 41 -5.05 13.31 -21.13
CA ARG A 41 -3.71 12.81 -20.82
C ARG A 41 -3.73 11.80 -19.67
N ALA A 42 -4.45 12.09 -18.58
CA ALA A 42 -4.58 11.16 -17.45
C ALA A 42 -5.22 9.82 -17.89
N SER A 43 -6.25 9.89 -18.73
CA SER A 43 -6.90 8.71 -19.33
C SER A 43 -5.96 7.88 -20.20
N GLU A 44 -5.09 8.52 -20.98
CA GLU A 44 -4.06 7.83 -21.75
C GLU A 44 -3.01 7.18 -20.85
N GLU A 45 -2.48 7.91 -19.87
CA GLU A 45 -1.48 7.39 -18.93
C GLU A 45 -2.02 6.17 -18.16
N ASN A 46 -3.25 6.24 -17.66
CA ASN A 46 -3.91 5.14 -16.97
C ASN A 46 -4.11 3.90 -17.84
N ARG A 47 -4.59 4.06 -19.07
CA ARG A 47 -4.87 2.93 -19.99
C ARG A 47 -3.62 2.28 -20.56
N LEU A 48 -2.50 3.01 -20.62
CA LEU A 48 -1.24 2.53 -21.19
C LEU A 48 -0.29 1.92 -20.14
N ARG A 49 -0.70 1.81 -18.88
CA ARG A 49 0.10 1.15 -17.84
C ARG A 49 0.29 -0.32 -18.23
N LEU A 50 1.50 -0.84 -17.98
CA LEU A 50 1.75 -2.28 -18.05
C LEU A 50 1.18 -2.91 -16.78
N ILE A 51 0.20 -3.80 -16.92
CA ILE A 51 -0.54 -4.37 -15.80
C ILE A 51 -0.42 -5.90 -15.85
N ASP A 52 -0.32 -6.52 -14.68
CA ASP A 52 -0.35 -7.97 -14.55
C ASP A 52 -1.67 -8.49 -15.14
N PRO A 53 -1.63 -9.46 -16.08
CA PRO A 53 -2.83 -9.99 -16.73
C PRO A 53 -3.94 -10.46 -15.79
N ARG A 54 -3.61 -10.81 -14.54
CA ARG A 54 -4.61 -11.19 -13.52
C ARG A 54 -5.56 -10.05 -13.16
N PHE A 55 -5.13 -8.81 -13.33
CA PHE A 55 -5.95 -7.61 -13.09
C PHE A 55 -6.53 -7.03 -14.38
N ASP A 56 -6.25 -7.60 -15.55
CA ASP A 56 -6.76 -7.09 -16.81
C ASP A 56 -8.30 -7.04 -16.78
N HIS A 57 -8.86 -5.90 -17.19
CA HIS A 57 -10.28 -5.60 -17.11
C HIS A 57 -10.93 -5.71 -15.70
N MET A 58 -10.14 -5.81 -14.63
CA MET A 58 -10.66 -5.93 -13.28
C MET A 58 -11.11 -4.57 -12.74
N VAL A 59 -12.32 -4.54 -12.20
CA VAL A 59 -12.76 -3.48 -11.29
C VAL A 59 -13.15 -4.12 -9.97
N ALA A 60 -12.49 -3.73 -8.89
CA ALA A 60 -12.79 -4.22 -7.55
C ALA A 60 -12.98 -3.06 -6.58
N VAL A 61 -13.85 -3.26 -5.59
CA VAL A 61 -13.97 -2.41 -4.41
C VAL A 61 -13.90 -3.36 -3.22
N PHE A 62 -12.97 -3.14 -2.31
CA PHE A 62 -12.88 -3.94 -1.08
C PHE A 62 -13.87 -3.42 -0.04
N ASP A 63 -14.85 -4.24 0.31
CA ASP A 63 -15.92 -3.89 1.25
C ASP A 63 -15.57 -4.27 2.70
N ASP A 64 -14.39 -4.88 2.92
CA ASP A 64 -13.95 -5.34 4.22
C ASP A 64 -13.10 -4.29 4.97
N THR A 65 -13.27 -4.24 6.30
CA THR A 65 -12.52 -3.32 7.19
C THR A 65 -11.24 -3.94 7.74
N THR A 66 -10.95 -5.19 7.39
CA THR A 66 -9.98 -6.05 8.10
C THR A 66 -8.72 -6.36 7.30
N GLY A 67 -8.67 -6.08 6.00
CA GLY A 67 -7.56 -6.48 5.14
C GLY A 67 -7.71 -7.87 4.52
N MET A 68 -8.83 -8.57 4.73
CA MET A 68 -9.00 -9.96 4.30
C MET A 68 -9.11 -10.07 2.77
N GLU A 69 -9.87 -9.19 2.13
CA GLU A 69 -10.03 -9.23 0.66
C GLU A 69 -8.74 -8.80 -0.04
N SER A 70 -8.09 -7.75 0.47
CA SER A 70 -6.81 -7.27 -0.07
C SER A 70 -5.70 -8.30 0.10
N ALA A 71 -5.60 -8.99 1.25
CA ALA A 71 -4.63 -10.04 1.46
C ALA A 71 -4.84 -11.20 0.46
N ARG A 72 -6.09 -11.66 0.26
CA ARG A 72 -6.41 -12.74 -0.68
C ARG A 72 -6.15 -12.37 -2.13
N LEU A 73 -6.52 -11.16 -2.56
CA LEU A 73 -6.37 -10.76 -3.95
C LEU A 73 -4.90 -10.55 -4.32
N LEU A 74 -4.14 -9.90 -3.44
CA LEU A 74 -2.79 -9.41 -3.74
C LEU A 74 -1.71 -10.46 -3.49
N PHE A 75 -1.94 -11.39 -2.55
CA PHE A 75 -0.95 -12.40 -2.19
C PHE A 75 -1.47 -13.79 -2.58
N GLN A 76 -0.75 -14.47 -3.48
CA GLN A 76 -1.04 -15.86 -3.83
C GLN A 76 -0.42 -16.86 -2.85
N GLU A 77 0.68 -16.45 -2.22
CA GLU A 77 1.42 -17.20 -1.21
C GLU A 77 2.09 -16.18 -0.29
N SER A 78 2.30 -16.53 0.97
CA SER A 78 3.17 -15.79 1.87
C SER A 78 3.62 -16.69 3.01
N ASN A 79 4.92 -16.69 3.31
CA ASN A 79 5.44 -17.43 4.47
C ASN A 79 5.02 -16.80 5.81
N THR A 80 4.65 -15.52 5.81
CA THR A 80 4.29 -14.76 7.01
C THR A 80 2.96 -14.04 6.82
N LEU A 81 2.13 -14.04 7.87
CA LEU A 81 0.95 -13.19 7.98
C LEU A 81 1.07 -12.35 9.25
N ILE A 82 0.82 -11.04 9.12
CA ILE A 82 0.77 -10.14 10.28
C ILE A 82 -0.67 -9.98 10.73
N ILE A 83 -0.94 -10.12 12.02
CA ILE A 83 -2.24 -9.89 12.63
C ILE A 83 -2.09 -8.72 13.60
N ALA A 84 -2.77 -7.62 13.33
CA ALA A 84 -2.79 -6.44 14.19
C ALA A 84 -4.01 -6.44 15.10
N ALA A 85 -3.85 -5.96 16.33
CA ALA A 85 -4.99 -5.55 17.15
C ALA A 85 -5.73 -4.37 16.49
N ASP A 86 -7.02 -4.23 16.80
CA ASP A 86 -7.85 -3.11 16.34
C ASP A 86 -7.54 -1.83 17.14
N SER A 87 -6.37 -1.28 16.89
CA SER A 87 -5.88 -0.03 17.47
C SER A 87 -4.99 0.72 16.46
N ASP A 88 -4.95 2.05 16.54
CA ASP A 88 -4.18 2.86 15.58
C ASP A 88 -2.69 2.57 15.70
N ALA A 89 -2.20 2.46 16.93
CA ALA A 89 -0.80 2.17 17.22
C ALA A 89 -0.38 0.79 16.70
N ALA A 90 -1.21 -0.24 16.89
CA ALA A 90 -0.96 -1.58 16.39
C ALA A 90 -1.02 -1.63 14.86
N SER A 91 -2.00 -0.96 14.24
CA SER A 91 -2.17 -0.89 12.79
C SER A 91 -0.98 -0.21 12.10
N LEU A 92 -0.50 0.92 12.62
CA LEU A 92 0.69 1.60 12.06
C LEU A 92 1.95 0.75 12.19
N ARG A 93 2.13 0.07 13.33
CA ARG A 93 3.25 -0.85 13.55
C ARG A 93 3.21 -2.03 12.59
N ALA A 94 2.04 -2.65 12.42
CA ALA A 94 1.83 -3.75 11.50
C ALA A 94 2.02 -3.32 10.04
N ALA A 95 1.53 -2.14 9.65
CA ALA A 95 1.73 -1.59 8.31
C ALA A 95 3.22 -1.38 8.00
N SER A 96 3.98 -0.85 8.96
CA SER A 96 5.44 -0.72 8.83
C SER A 96 6.15 -2.04 8.58
N LEU A 97 5.74 -3.10 9.27
CA LEU A 97 6.29 -4.44 9.09
C LEU A 97 5.85 -5.07 7.76
N SER A 98 4.56 -4.95 7.44
CA SER A 98 3.94 -5.48 6.22
C SER A 98 4.64 -4.93 4.98
N VAL A 99 4.81 -3.62 4.91
CA VAL A 99 5.46 -2.95 3.77
C VAL A 99 6.95 -3.27 3.72
N ALA A 100 7.66 -3.21 4.85
CA ALA A 100 9.10 -3.47 4.89
C ALA A 100 9.44 -4.92 4.48
N GLN A 101 8.62 -5.89 4.90
CA GLN A 101 8.85 -7.31 4.62
C GLN A 101 8.10 -7.83 3.40
N ARG A 102 7.22 -7.02 2.82
CA ARG A 102 6.33 -7.38 1.71
C ARG A 102 5.47 -8.60 2.00
N VAL A 103 4.84 -8.57 3.18
CA VAL A 103 3.97 -9.64 3.67
C VAL A 103 2.58 -9.08 3.96
N PRO A 104 1.50 -9.87 3.80
CA PRO A 104 0.16 -9.41 4.10
C PRO A 104 -0.03 -9.15 5.59
N MET A 105 -0.93 -8.23 5.90
CA MET A 105 -1.47 -8.01 7.22
C MET A 105 -3.00 -8.00 7.23
N VAL A 106 -3.57 -8.32 8.39
CA VAL A 106 -4.99 -8.21 8.68
C VAL A 106 -5.20 -7.58 10.06
N THR A 107 -6.30 -6.85 10.24
CA THR A 107 -6.78 -6.38 11.54
C THR A 107 -7.65 -7.47 12.16
N TYR A 108 -7.33 -7.86 13.39
CA TYR A 108 -8.05 -8.89 14.11
C TYR A 108 -9.41 -8.39 14.59
N SER A 109 -10.42 -9.23 14.44
CA SER A 109 -11.62 -9.22 15.27
C SER A 109 -12.00 -10.66 15.63
N ASP A 110 -12.75 -10.84 16.72
CA ASP A 110 -13.18 -12.17 17.15
C ASP A 110 -14.05 -12.88 16.10
N ASP A 111 -14.85 -12.10 15.35
CA ASP A 111 -15.78 -12.61 14.35
C ASP A 111 -15.08 -13.26 13.15
N ILE A 112 -13.88 -12.80 12.80
CA ILE A 112 -13.12 -13.30 11.64
C ILE A 112 -11.95 -14.20 12.02
N ARG A 113 -11.84 -14.61 13.29
CA ARG A 113 -10.71 -15.43 13.76
C ARG A 113 -10.51 -16.69 12.94
N THR A 114 -11.60 -17.39 12.59
CA THR A 114 -11.56 -18.60 11.75
C THR A 114 -11.13 -18.25 10.33
N ASP A 115 -11.66 -17.17 9.76
CA ASP A 115 -11.33 -16.75 8.39
C ASP A 115 -9.84 -16.37 8.27
N ILE A 116 -9.25 -15.75 9.30
CA ILE A 116 -7.80 -15.46 9.36
C ILE A 116 -6.99 -16.77 9.33
N ALA A 117 -7.43 -17.80 10.07
CA ALA A 117 -6.78 -19.11 10.07
C ALA A 117 -6.88 -19.79 8.70
N GLU A 118 -8.04 -19.70 8.02
CA GLU A 118 -8.21 -20.19 6.65
C GLU A 118 -7.32 -19.44 5.66
N LEU A 119 -7.27 -18.10 5.75
CA LEU A 119 -6.38 -17.28 4.94
C LEU A 119 -4.91 -17.68 5.13
N ALA A 120 -4.47 -17.90 6.38
CA ALA A 120 -3.11 -18.33 6.67
C ALA A 120 -2.78 -19.67 6.00
N THR A 121 -3.72 -20.62 6.02
CA THR A 121 -3.59 -21.90 5.31
C THR A 121 -3.53 -21.72 3.80
N ASP A 122 -4.44 -20.95 3.20
CA ASP A 122 -4.52 -20.71 1.76
C ASP A 122 -3.23 -20.06 1.22
N LEU A 123 -2.64 -19.16 1.99
CA LEU A 123 -1.38 -18.49 1.65
C LEU A 123 -0.14 -19.35 1.93
N GLY A 124 -0.27 -20.51 2.57
CA GLY A 124 0.89 -21.33 2.96
C GLY A 124 1.76 -20.68 4.05
N VAL A 125 1.14 -19.92 4.95
CA VAL A 125 1.82 -19.24 6.06
C VAL A 125 2.48 -20.28 6.97
N ARG A 126 3.71 -19.98 7.38
CA ARG A 126 4.46 -20.75 8.38
C ARG A 126 4.63 -19.99 9.68
N GLN A 127 4.61 -18.66 9.61
CA GLN A 127 4.82 -17.77 10.74
C GLN A 127 3.72 -16.72 10.81
N ILE A 128 3.08 -16.58 11.97
CA ILE A 128 2.13 -15.51 12.26
C ILE A 128 2.80 -14.50 13.18
N VAL A 129 2.78 -13.23 12.81
CA VAL A 129 3.31 -12.14 13.65
C VAL A 129 2.14 -11.36 14.22
N VAL A 130 2.01 -11.35 15.53
CA VAL A 130 0.94 -10.67 16.25
C VAL A 130 1.44 -9.33 16.75
N VAL A 131 0.73 -8.26 16.43
CA VAL A 131 1.09 -6.88 16.79
C VAL A 131 -0.01 -6.30 17.67
N GLY A 132 0.36 -5.89 18.89
CA GLY A 132 -0.59 -5.40 19.90
C GLY A 132 -1.27 -6.55 20.66
N ASN A 133 -2.31 -6.21 21.42
CA ASN A 133 -3.02 -7.17 22.27
C ASN A 133 -4.09 -7.93 21.46
N VAL A 134 -3.68 -9.01 20.81
CA VAL A 134 -4.59 -9.92 20.10
C VAL A 134 -4.70 -11.23 20.88
N PRO A 135 -5.92 -11.76 21.15
CA PRO A 135 -6.12 -13.05 21.82
C PRO A 135 -5.84 -14.26 20.89
N TRP A 136 -4.67 -14.24 20.24
CA TRP A 136 -4.17 -15.33 19.41
C TRP A 136 -3.24 -16.24 20.22
N ALA A 137 -3.49 -17.55 20.21
CA ALA A 137 -2.69 -18.48 20.99
C ALA A 137 -1.22 -18.44 20.56
N SER A 138 -0.29 -18.33 21.52
CA SER A 138 1.16 -18.28 21.25
C SER A 138 1.72 -19.54 20.59
N HIS A 139 0.93 -20.61 20.53
CA HIS A 139 1.21 -21.82 19.77
C HIS A 139 -0.11 -22.31 19.14
N SER A 140 -0.25 -22.08 17.84
CA SER A 140 -1.16 -22.83 16.99
C SER A 140 -0.32 -23.95 16.39
N GLY A 141 -0.71 -25.23 16.53
CA GLY A 141 0.13 -26.35 16.11
C GLY A 141 0.65 -26.31 14.67
N GLU A 142 -0.01 -25.54 13.80
CA GLU A 142 0.33 -25.37 12.38
C GLU A 142 1.25 -24.16 12.10
N TRP A 143 1.32 -23.17 12.99
CA TRP A 143 2.06 -21.92 12.75
C TRP A 143 2.99 -21.55 13.91
N GLU A 144 4.20 -21.08 13.58
CA GLU A 144 5.04 -20.39 14.54
C GLU A 144 4.42 -19.00 14.82
N VAL A 145 3.99 -18.76 16.05
CA VAL A 145 3.39 -17.47 16.43
C VAL A 145 4.41 -16.60 17.16
N VAL A 146 4.63 -15.40 16.63
CA VAL A 146 5.60 -14.41 17.13
C VAL A 146 4.83 -13.22 17.67
N GLN A 147 5.01 -12.90 18.94
CA GLN A 147 4.40 -11.73 19.56
C GLN A 147 5.34 -10.54 19.43
N ASP A 148 4.96 -9.52 18.65
CA ASP A 148 5.76 -8.29 18.53
C ASP A 148 5.84 -7.59 19.89
N PRO A 149 7.04 -7.33 20.43
CA PRO A 149 7.20 -6.71 21.74
C PRO A 149 6.94 -5.18 21.73
N GLY A 150 6.54 -4.60 20.59
CA GLY A 150 6.09 -3.22 20.48
C GLY A 150 7.18 -2.14 20.54
N ASN A 151 8.46 -2.52 20.56
CA ASN A 151 9.58 -1.58 20.63
C ASN A 151 10.42 -1.55 19.34
N THR A 152 11.03 -0.39 19.05
CA THR A 152 11.82 -0.16 17.82
C THR A 152 13.06 -1.05 17.73
N LYS A 153 13.70 -1.35 18.87
CA LYS A 153 14.89 -2.22 18.91
C LYS A 153 14.57 -3.61 18.36
N ALA A 154 13.41 -4.14 18.76
CA ALA A 154 12.96 -5.46 18.31
C ALA A 154 12.75 -5.52 16.80
N LEU A 155 12.23 -4.46 16.15
CA LEU A 155 12.11 -4.43 14.68
C LEU A 155 13.42 -4.82 14.03
N GLY A 156 14.52 -4.20 14.45
CA GLY A 156 15.80 -4.49 13.84
C GLY A 156 16.38 -5.85 14.18
N GLU A 157 15.97 -6.43 15.31
CA GLU A 157 16.43 -7.77 15.71
C GLU A 157 15.81 -8.87 14.85
N TYR A 158 14.52 -8.79 14.51
CA TYR A 158 13.85 -9.85 13.75
C TYR A 158 13.61 -9.53 12.26
N THR A 159 13.74 -8.29 11.82
CA THR A 159 13.70 -7.97 10.37
C THR A 159 15.08 -7.92 9.73
N ALA A 160 16.14 -7.88 10.54
CA ALA A 160 17.53 -7.61 10.13
C ALA A 160 17.75 -6.22 9.48
N PHE A 161 16.82 -5.27 9.65
CA PHE A 161 16.92 -3.91 9.14
C PHE A 161 17.00 -2.85 10.24
N ARG A 162 17.60 -1.70 9.96
CA ARG A 162 17.58 -0.56 10.90
C ARG A 162 16.39 0.31 10.61
N PHE A 163 15.48 0.40 11.57
CA PHE A 163 14.30 1.25 11.45
C PHE A 163 14.55 2.67 11.93
N THR A 164 13.95 3.63 11.21
CA THR A 164 13.83 5.02 11.68
C THR A 164 12.37 5.30 12.01
N SER A 165 12.10 5.96 13.14
CA SER A 165 10.71 6.25 13.52
C SER A 165 10.21 7.54 12.86
N LYS A 166 9.02 7.49 12.28
CA LYS A 166 8.23 8.65 11.83
C LYS A 166 6.97 8.73 12.68
N VAL A 167 6.79 9.87 13.34
CA VAL A 167 5.60 10.12 14.15
C VAL A 167 4.49 10.68 13.27
N VAL A 168 3.37 9.97 13.22
CA VAL A 168 2.11 10.43 12.64
C VAL A 168 1.42 11.29 13.69
N LYS A 169 1.15 12.56 13.36
CA LYS A 169 0.63 13.55 14.32
C LYS A 169 -0.88 13.60 14.42
N ASP A 170 -1.59 13.11 13.40
CA ASP A 170 -3.04 13.16 13.27
C ASP A 170 -3.57 11.85 12.65
N PRO A 171 -4.65 11.25 13.20
CA PRO A 171 -5.26 10.04 12.65
C PRO A 171 -5.64 10.14 11.17
N SER A 172 -6.12 11.30 10.71
CA SER A 172 -6.50 11.52 9.30
C SER A 172 -5.34 11.38 8.32
N ARG A 173 -4.09 11.40 8.81
CA ARG A 173 -2.88 11.22 8.00
C ARG A 173 -2.39 9.78 7.96
N MET A 174 -3.03 8.83 8.64
CA MET A 174 -2.54 7.45 8.69
C MET A 174 -2.52 6.79 7.31
N VAL A 175 -3.63 6.82 6.56
CA VAL A 175 -3.69 6.24 5.20
C VAL A 175 -2.61 6.85 4.30
N ASP A 176 -2.50 8.17 4.29
CA ASP A 176 -1.48 8.89 3.53
C ASP A 176 -0.06 8.47 3.91
N ASN A 177 0.24 8.32 5.21
CA ASN A 177 1.56 7.88 5.66
C ASN A 177 1.86 6.43 5.29
N ILE A 178 0.86 5.55 5.26
CA ILE A 178 1.01 4.15 4.84
C ILE A 178 1.18 4.08 3.32
N ALA A 179 0.40 4.83 2.55
CA ALA A 179 0.46 4.86 1.09
C ALA A 179 1.83 5.32 0.55
N HIS A 180 2.49 6.24 1.27
CA HIS A 180 3.81 6.78 0.93
C HIS A 180 4.97 6.07 1.66
N LEU A 181 4.71 4.94 2.33
CA LEU A 181 5.76 4.23 3.05
C LEU A 181 6.69 3.50 2.04
N ASP A 182 7.97 3.86 2.02
CA ASP A 182 8.97 3.15 1.20
C ASP A 182 9.47 1.89 1.93
N ALA A 183 9.24 0.73 1.32
CA ALA A 183 9.70 -0.56 1.81
C ALA A 183 11.21 -0.62 2.06
N ASN A 184 12.03 0.12 1.31
CA ASN A 184 13.50 0.11 1.44
C ASN A 184 14.02 1.12 2.47
N ALA A 185 13.21 2.11 2.86
CA ALA A 185 13.57 3.10 3.86
C ALA A 185 13.46 2.56 5.29
N HIS A 186 12.76 1.44 5.48
CA HIS A 186 12.52 0.79 6.77
C HIS A 186 12.04 1.80 7.83
N THR A 187 10.94 2.49 7.52
CA THR A 187 10.36 3.49 8.42
C THR A 187 9.32 2.85 9.33
N GLU A 188 9.43 3.08 10.63
CA GLU A 188 8.45 2.71 11.64
C GLU A 188 7.49 3.88 11.85
N LEU A 189 6.21 3.69 11.54
CA LEU A 189 5.16 4.64 11.83
C LEU A 189 4.72 4.51 13.29
N LYS A 190 4.58 5.65 13.97
CA LYS A 190 4.09 5.72 15.36
C LYS A 190 2.98 6.75 15.48
N ALA A 191 1.88 6.37 16.12
CA ALA A 191 0.84 7.32 16.51
C ALA A 191 1.36 8.27 17.59
N ALA A 192 1.14 9.57 17.43
CA ALA A 192 1.46 10.56 18.46
C ALA A 192 0.47 10.54 19.64
N TRP A 193 -0.75 10.07 19.40
CA TRP A 193 -1.88 10.11 20.34
C TRP A 193 -2.05 8.81 21.12
N GLU A 194 -1.55 7.69 20.60
CA GLU A 194 -1.71 6.36 21.18
C GLU A 194 -0.35 5.63 21.20
N PRO A 195 0.23 5.35 22.38
CA PRO A 195 1.42 4.54 22.45
C PRO A 195 1.08 3.05 22.26
N LEU A 196 1.89 2.33 21.50
CA LEU A 196 1.80 0.87 21.43
C LEU A 196 2.26 0.27 22.77
N GLU A 197 1.46 -0.63 23.32
CA GLU A 197 1.84 -1.41 24.50
C GLU A 197 3.13 -2.20 24.23
N GLN A 198 4.06 -2.13 25.17
CA GLN A 198 5.34 -2.81 25.05
C GLN A 198 5.38 -4.01 25.97
N HIS A 199 5.75 -5.16 25.42
CA HIS A 199 5.97 -6.37 26.19
C HIS A 199 7.47 -6.62 26.30
N LEU A 200 7.96 -6.68 27.54
CA LEU A 200 9.35 -7.03 27.81
C LEU A 200 9.53 -8.54 27.62
N SER A 201 9.86 -8.95 26.40
CA SER A 201 10.35 -10.31 26.14
C SER A 201 11.87 -10.35 26.25
N LYS A 202 12.39 -11.37 26.94
CA LYS A 202 13.83 -11.70 26.93
C LYS A 202 14.16 -12.73 25.85
N GLU A 203 13.15 -13.30 25.19
CA GLU A 203 13.34 -14.27 24.14
C GLU A 203 13.77 -13.57 22.86
N LYS A 204 14.75 -14.18 22.18
CA LYS A 204 15.18 -13.71 20.88
C LYS A 204 14.05 -14.01 19.89
N MET A 205 13.48 -12.96 19.30
CA MET A 205 12.45 -13.10 18.29
C MET A 205 13.01 -13.82 17.05
N PRO A 206 12.28 -14.81 16.48
CA PRO A 206 12.67 -15.43 15.23
C PRO A 206 12.62 -14.40 14.10
N ALA A 207 13.45 -14.59 13.08
CA ALA A 207 13.49 -13.66 11.97
C ALA A 207 12.19 -13.72 11.15
N ILE A 208 11.67 -12.56 10.74
CA ILE A 208 10.66 -12.45 9.70
C ILE A 208 11.41 -12.39 8.36
N PRO A 209 11.30 -13.40 7.49
CA PRO A 209 11.98 -13.37 6.21
C PRO A 209 11.38 -12.30 5.29
N ALA A 210 12.20 -11.37 4.82
CA ALA A 210 11.79 -10.43 3.79
C ALA A 210 11.45 -11.16 2.48
N GLN A 211 10.41 -10.69 1.79
CA GLN A 211 9.97 -11.25 0.51
C GLN A 211 10.30 -10.31 -0.65
N ALA A 212 10.46 -10.90 -1.83
CA ALA A 212 10.67 -10.14 -3.06
C ALA A 212 9.43 -9.30 -3.41
N ARG A 213 9.63 -8.24 -4.20
CA ARG A 213 8.52 -7.43 -4.73
C ARG A 213 7.65 -8.33 -5.61
N ARG A 214 6.32 -8.30 -5.41
CA ARG A 214 5.40 -9.23 -6.07
C ARG A 214 4.78 -8.66 -7.34
N ASP A 215 4.49 -7.36 -7.36
CA ASP A 215 3.85 -6.72 -8.51
C ASP A 215 4.73 -6.66 -9.78
N ALA A 216 6.05 -6.82 -9.67
CA ALA A 216 7.00 -6.58 -10.75
C ALA A 216 6.79 -5.23 -11.47
N GLN A 217 6.34 -4.20 -10.75
CA GLN A 217 5.93 -2.88 -11.27
C GLN A 217 4.68 -2.89 -12.19
N MET A 218 3.84 -3.92 -12.09
CA MET A 218 2.64 -4.12 -12.91
C MET A 218 1.34 -4.15 -12.09
N ALA A 219 1.33 -3.56 -10.90
CA ALA A 219 0.11 -3.45 -10.09
C ALA A 219 -0.96 -2.59 -10.80
N PRO A 220 -2.27 -2.92 -10.66
CA PRO A 220 -3.35 -2.06 -11.15
C PRO A 220 -3.31 -0.70 -10.47
N VAL A 221 -4.08 0.25 -11.01
CA VAL A 221 -4.35 1.49 -10.29
C VAL A 221 -5.09 1.16 -9.01
N MET A 222 -4.55 1.59 -7.87
CA MET A 222 -5.19 1.41 -6.57
C MET A 222 -5.50 2.77 -5.97
N VAL A 223 -6.74 2.95 -5.55
CA VAL A 223 -7.21 4.20 -4.94
C VAL A 223 -7.71 3.94 -3.53
N ALA A 224 -7.42 4.88 -2.64
CA ALA A 224 -7.87 4.90 -1.26
C ALA A 224 -8.44 6.29 -0.93
N THR A 225 -9.12 6.44 0.19
CA THR A 225 -9.41 7.74 0.82
C THR A 225 -8.76 7.80 2.20
N ALA A 226 -8.80 8.95 2.87
CA ALA A 226 -8.35 9.07 4.25
C ALA A 226 -9.07 8.12 5.23
N ASN A 227 -10.24 7.58 4.85
CA ASN A 227 -11.04 6.67 5.66
C ASN A 227 -10.89 5.19 5.26
N SER A 228 -10.09 4.89 4.23
CA SER A 228 -9.89 3.51 3.79
C SER A 228 -9.27 2.66 4.91
N PRO A 229 -9.70 1.40 5.08
CA PRO A 229 -9.11 0.49 6.05
C PRO A 229 -7.58 0.38 5.91
N LEU A 230 -6.87 0.59 7.01
CA LEU A 230 -5.40 0.68 7.00
C LEU A 230 -4.74 -0.61 6.49
N ALA A 231 -5.31 -1.77 6.81
CA ALA A 231 -4.81 -3.06 6.35
C ALA A 231 -4.91 -3.19 4.81
N ASN A 232 -5.97 -2.68 4.18
CA ASN A 232 -6.11 -2.69 2.72
C ASN A 232 -5.03 -1.84 2.04
N VAL A 233 -4.77 -0.65 2.59
CA VAL A 233 -3.72 0.26 2.10
C VAL A 233 -2.32 -0.33 2.31
N ALA A 234 -2.08 -0.92 3.48
CA ALA A 234 -0.80 -1.56 3.80
C ALA A 234 -0.53 -2.76 2.89
N ASN A 235 -1.53 -3.61 2.65
CA ASN A 235 -1.42 -4.77 1.74
C ASN A 235 -1.15 -4.34 0.30
N ALA A 236 -1.83 -3.29 -0.19
CA ALA A 236 -1.57 -2.70 -1.50
C ALA A 236 -0.12 -2.22 -1.63
N ASN A 237 0.38 -1.45 -0.65
CA ASN A 237 1.77 -1.00 -0.67
C ASN A 237 2.77 -2.17 -0.53
N ALA A 238 2.53 -3.11 0.39
CA ALA A 238 3.37 -4.29 0.59
C ALA A 238 3.46 -5.19 -0.65
N TYR A 239 2.38 -5.28 -1.44
CA TYR A 239 2.37 -5.95 -2.75
C TYR A 239 3.29 -5.24 -3.77
N GLY A 240 3.50 -3.94 -3.59
CA GLY A 240 4.30 -3.06 -4.44
C GLY A 240 3.47 -2.05 -5.23
N ALA A 241 2.15 -1.99 -5.02
CA ALA A 241 1.29 -1.09 -5.75
C ALA A 241 1.49 0.36 -5.34
N THR A 242 1.35 1.25 -6.31
CA THR A 242 1.23 2.68 -6.08
C THR A 242 -0.22 2.98 -5.66
N VAL A 243 -0.42 3.37 -4.40
CA VAL A 243 -1.74 3.75 -3.88
C VAL A 243 -1.92 5.26 -4.01
N MET A 244 -2.95 5.71 -4.71
CA MET A 244 -3.33 7.12 -4.80
C MET A 244 -4.42 7.42 -3.77
N VAL A 245 -4.19 8.42 -2.91
CA VAL A 245 -5.13 8.81 -1.87
C VAL A 245 -6.03 9.92 -2.40
N MET A 246 -7.27 9.57 -2.72
CA MET A 246 -8.29 10.47 -3.21
C MET A 246 -8.83 11.38 -2.10
N PRO A 247 -9.15 12.64 -2.41
CA PRO A 247 -9.79 13.55 -1.46
C PRO A 247 -11.27 13.21 -1.20
N ASP A 248 -11.94 12.54 -2.14
CA ASP A 248 -13.35 12.16 -2.07
C ASP A 248 -13.54 10.74 -2.65
N PRO A 249 -14.36 9.87 -2.04
CA PRO A 249 -14.64 8.53 -2.58
C PRO A 249 -15.43 8.54 -3.90
N ASP A 250 -16.08 9.64 -4.28
CA ASP A 250 -16.63 9.82 -5.62
C ASP A 250 -15.55 10.39 -6.55
N PRO A 251 -14.99 9.60 -7.49
CA PRO A 251 -13.96 10.08 -8.41
C PRO A 251 -14.40 11.25 -9.28
N SER A 252 -15.69 11.49 -9.46
CA SER A 252 -16.16 12.63 -10.23
C SER A 252 -16.39 13.91 -9.40
N ALA A 253 -16.24 13.86 -8.08
CA ALA A 253 -16.45 15.02 -7.21
C ALA A 253 -15.34 16.07 -7.34
N THR A 254 -14.12 15.65 -7.73
CA THR A 254 -12.97 16.54 -7.90
C THR A 254 -12.25 16.24 -9.20
N LYS A 255 -11.58 17.26 -9.78
CA LYS A 255 -10.81 17.08 -11.02
C LYS A 255 -9.64 16.12 -10.82
N VAL A 256 -8.98 16.20 -9.67
CA VAL A 256 -7.90 15.27 -9.29
C VAL A 256 -8.41 13.82 -9.14
N GLY A 257 -9.54 13.59 -8.48
CA GLY A 257 -10.12 12.24 -8.37
C GLY A 257 -10.51 11.66 -9.74
N ALA A 258 -10.97 12.52 -10.65
CA ALA A 258 -11.30 12.10 -12.00
C ALA A 258 -10.04 11.73 -12.78
N ALA A 259 -8.96 12.49 -12.64
CA ALA A 259 -7.68 12.17 -13.25
C ALA A 259 -7.10 10.83 -12.75
N MET A 260 -7.17 10.56 -11.45
CA MET A 260 -6.71 9.29 -10.85
C MET A 260 -7.42 8.07 -11.46
N THR A 261 -8.66 8.22 -11.92
CA THR A 261 -9.51 7.10 -12.41
C THR A 261 -9.85 7.17 -13.90
N ALA A 262 -9.38 8.21 -14.59
CA ALA A 262 -9.74 8.49 -15.98
C ALA A 262 -9.45 7.28 -16.88
N GLY A 263 -10.44 6.87 -17.68
CA GLY A 263 -10.31 5.74 -18.60
C GLY A 263 -10.41 4.35 -17.97
N LEU A 264 -10.60 4.23 -16.65
CA LEU A 264 -10.57 2.96 -15.91
C LEU A 264 -11.95 2.40 -15.52
N ALA A 265 -13.04 2.91 -16.11
CA ALA A 265 -14.40 2.43 -15.83
C ALA A 265 -14.61 0.93 -16.17
N LYS A 266 -13.71 0.34 -16.96
CA LYS A 266 -13.67 -1.09 -17.29
C LYS A 266 -12.38 -1.77 -16.78
N GLY A 267 -11.73 -1.18 -15.79
CA GLY A 267 -10.46 -1.63 -15.24
C GLY A 267 -9.24 -1.22 -16.06
N PRO A 268 -8.02 -1.55 -15.58
CA PRO A 268 -7.76 -2.23 -14.30
C PRO A 268 -7.67 -1.24 -13.11
N ILE A 269 -8.60 -1.35 -12.15
CA ILE A 269 -8.64 -0.48 -10.95
C ILE A 269 -9.19 -1.21 -9.72
N VAL A 270 -8.60 -0.94 -8.55
CA VAL A 270 -9.03 -1.45 -7.25
C VAL A 270 -9.24 -0.28 -6.28
N ALA A 271 -10.41 -0.19 -5.67
CA ALA A 271 -10.70 0.77 -4.61
C ALA A 271 -10.57 0.09 -3.24
N LEU A 272 -9.81 0.69 -2.33
CA LEU A 272 -9.33 0.07 -1.09
C LEU A 272 -10.23 0.33 0.12
N GLY A 273 -11.53 0.51 -0.07
CA GLY A 273 -12.46 0.67 1.05
C GLY A 273 -13.94 0.72 0.68
N PRO A 274 -14.83 0.47 1.66
CA PRO A 274 -16.28 0.40 1.44
C PRO A 274 -16.89 1.75 1.06
N GLU A 275 -16.23 2.87 1.38
CA GLU A 275 -16.70 4.23 1.09
C GLU A 275 -16.89 4.51 -0.41
N PHE A 276 -16.24 3.74 -1.28
CA PHE A 276 -16.38 3.85 -2.73
C PHE A 276 -17.73 3.30 -3.24
N GLY A 277 -18.41 2.49 -2.42
CA GLY A 277 -19.70 1.86 -2.73
C GLY A 277 -19.55 0.58 -3.56
N SER A 278 -20.61 0.17 -4.25
CA SER A 278 -20.55 -1.04 -5.08
C SER A 278 -19.66 -0.85 -6.31
N VAL A 279 -19.14 -1.94 -6.88
CA VAL A 279 -18.42 -1.91 -8.18
C VAL A 279 -19.26 -1.22 -9.27
N THR A 280 -20.57 -1.43 -9.27
CA THR A 280 -21.48 -0.80 -10.25
C THR A 280 -21.53 0.71 -10.06
N ASP A 281 -21.67 1.18 -8.82
CA ASP A 281 -21.70 2.62 -8.53
C ASP A 281 -20.36 3.27 -8.81
N PHE A 282 -19.26 2.61 -8.42
CA PHE A 282 -17.90 3.11 -8.65
C PHE A 282 -17.60 3.24 -10.14
N THR A 283 -17.88 2.22 -10.95
CA THR A 283 -17.69 2.29 -12.41
C THR A 283 -18.57 3.35 -13.08
N HIS A 284 -19.81 3.52 -12.62
CA HIS A 284 -20.68 4.60 -13.10
C HIS A 284 -20.13 5.99 -12.77
N LYS A 285 -19.59 6.21 -11.56
CA LYS A 285 -18.94 7.48 -11.17
C LYS A 285 -17.72 7.77 -12.04
N ILE A 286 -16.87 6.77 -12.31
CA ILE A 286 -15.73 6.92 -13.23
C ILE A 286 -16.20 7.27 -14.65
N ALA A 287 -17.18 6.53 -15.17
CA ALA A 287 -17.70 6.75 -16.53
C ALA A 287 -18.40 8.12 -16.68
N ARG A 288 -19.02 8.62 -15.61
CA ARG A 288 -19.61 9.96 -15.56
C ARG A 288 -18.56 11.05 -15.73
N GLY A 289 -17.37 10.86 -15.15
CA GLY A 289 -16.27 11.82 -15.14
C GLY A 289 -16.60 13.10 -14.37
N TRP A 290 -15.59 13.95 -14.19
CA TRP A 290 -15.76 15.28 -13.58
C TRP A 290 -16.37 16.28 -14.57
N LYS A 291 -17.11 17.25 -14.05
CA LYS A 291 -17.70 18.37 -14.81
C LYS A 291 -17.44 19.68 -14.06
N GLU A 292 -17.13 20.72 -14.81
CA GLU A 292 -17.00 22.11 -14.33
C GLU A 292 -18.32 22.70 -13.82
#